data_AF-A0A7C5QBR6-F1
#
_entry.id   AF-A0A7C5QBR6-F1
#
_cell.length_a   1.000
_cell.length_b   1.000
_cell.length_c   1.000
_cell.angle_alpha   90.00
_cell.angle_beta   90.00
_cell.angle_gamma   90.00
#
_symmetry.space_group_name_H-M   'P 1'
#
loop_
_entity.id
_entity.type
_entity.pdbx_description
1 polymer ?
#
loop_
_entity_poly.entity_id
_entity_poly.type
_entity_poly.pdbx_seq_one_letter_code
_entity_poly.pdbx_strand_id
1 'polypeptide(L)' 'MKKLLLLSFCLSLTIKVFAQPVQKAEYVFPYDLEHPDLEISLPHELEEISALSLGPDSTTLLAVNDEDGIVFVLDRETG' A
#
# COMPACT_ATOMS: atom_id res chain seq x y z
N MET A 1 -58.29 -18.40 7.79
CA MET A 1 -57.56 -17.20 7.30
C MET A 1 -56.45 -16.71 8.23
N LYS A 2 -56.60 -16.78 9.57
CA LYS A 2 -55.56 -16.33 10.53
C LYS A 2 -54.26 -17.16 10.52
N LYS A 3 -54.34 -18.47 10.24
CA LYS A 3 -53.17 -19.39 10.18
C LYS A 3 -52.29 -19.19 8.93
N LEU A 4 -52.86 -18.67 7.84
CA LEU A 4 -52.13 -18.42 6.59
C LEU A 4 -51.31 -17.12 6.67
N LEU A 5 -51.77 -16.15 7.46
CA LEU A 5 -51.05 -14.91 7.76
C LEU A 5 -49.85 -15.13 8.69
N LEU A 6 -49.95 -16.07 9.64
CA LEU A 6 -48.87 -16.39 10.58
C LEU A 6 -47.67 -17.06 9.89
N LEU A 7 -47.92 -17.88 8.86
CA LEU A 7 -46.86 -18.58 8.11
C LEU A 7 -46.05 -17.63 7.22
N SER A 8 -46.70 -16.58 6.69
CA SER A 8 -46.05 -15.53 5.88
C SER A 8 -45.13 -14.64 6.72
N PHE A 9 -45.48 -14.41 7.99
CA PHE A 9 -44.66 -13.59 8.91
C PHE A 9 -43.38 -14.30 9.37
N CYS A 10 -43.37 -15.64 9.43
CA CYS A 10 -42.16 -16.40 9.79
C CYS A 10 -41.16 -16.54 8.63
N LEU A 11 -41.63 -16.47 7.37
CA LEU A 11 -40.76 -16.66 6.19
C LEU A 11 -39.92 -15.41 5.86
N SER A 12 -40.37 -14.21 6.24
CA SER A 12 -39.64 -12.96 5.99
C SER A 12 -38.57 -12.65 7.04
N LEU A 13 -38.59 -13.32 8.20
CA LEU A 13 -37.66 -13.06 9.31
C LEU A 13 -36.34 -13.85 9.19
N THR A 14 -36.28 -14.92 8.39
CA THR A 14 -35.09 -15.78 8.27
C THR A 14 -34.03 -15.27 7.29
N ILE A 15 -34.40 -14.41 6.33
CA ILE A 15 -33.46 -13.96 5.28
C ILE A 15 -32.49 -12.88 5.80
N LYS A 16 -32.85 -12.11 6.85
CA LYS A 16 -32.02 -10.99 7.32
C LYS A 16 -30.85 -11.37 8.23
N VAL A 17 -30.72 -12.64 8.63
CA VAL A 17 -29.71 -13.07 9.63
C VAL A 17 -28.31 -13.30 9.04
N PHE A 18 -28.17 -13.46 7.72
CA PHE A 18 -26.89 -13.82 7.08
C PHE A 18 -26.18 -12.70 6.32
N ALA A 19 -26.80 -11.54 6.13
CA ALA A 19 -26.16 -10.41 5.47
C ALA A 19 -25.37 -9.58 6.51
N GLN A 20 -24.23 -10.11 6.98
CA GLN A 20 -23.26 -9.25 7.67
C GLN A 20 -22.62 -8.34 6.62
N PRO A 21 -22.65 -7.01 6.77
CA PRO A 21 -21.88 -6.13 5.91
C PRO A 21 -20.41 -6.50 6.11
N VAL A 22 -19.75 -6.94 5.04
CA VAL A 22 -18.28 -7.04 5.04
C VAL A 22 -17.79 -5.61 5.23
N GLN A 23 -17.37 -5.28 6.44
CA GLN A 23 -16.78 -3.99 6.74
C GLN A 23 -15.43 -3.96 6.02
N LYS A 24 -15.42 -3.34 4.85
CA LYS A 24 -14.20 -3.08 4.09
C LYS A 24 -13.34 -2.24 5.02
N ALA A 25 -12.25 -2.82 5.52
CA ALA A 25 -11.23 -2.05 6.21
C ALA A 25 -10.80 -0.94 5.24
N GLU A 26 -10.94 0.30 5.65
CA GLU A 26 -10.35 1.41 4.90
C GLU A 26 -8.84 1.24 5.02
N TYR A 27 -8.20 0.90 3.90
CA TYR A 27 -6.76 0.92 3.82
C TYR A 27 -6.31 2.37 3.81
N VAL A 28 -5.54 2.75 4.83
CA VAL A 28 -4.87 4.04 4.90
C VAL A 28 -3.48 3.85 4.31
N PHE A 29 -3.22 4.52 3.19
CA PHE A 29 -1.88 4.57 2.61
C PHE A 29 -0.98 5.39 3.53
N PRO A 30 0.13 4.83 4.05
CA PRO A 30 0.86 5.44 5.16
C PRO A 30 1.87 6.52 4.75
N TYR A 31 1.99 6.84 3.46
CA TYR A 31 2.97 7.80 2.95
C TYR A 31 2.29 9.09 2.46
N ASP A 32 2.89 10.23 2.77
CA ASP A 32 2.51 11.53 2.19
C ASP A 32 3.21 11.69 0.84
N LEU A 33 2.42 11.71 -0.24
CA LEU A 33 2.92 11.90 -1.61
C LEU A 33 2.93 13.37 -2.03
N GLU A 34 2.30 14.25 -1.25
CA GLU A 34 2.24 15.70 -1.51
C GLU A 34 3.38 16.44 -0.82
N HIS A 35 3.78 15.97 0.36
CA HIS A 35 4.85 16.56 1.17
C HIS A 35 5.85 15.47 1.60
N PRO A 36 6.80 15.09 0.74
CA PRO A 36 7.81 14.09 1.09
C PRO A 36 8.69 14.59 2.25
N ASP A 37 9.08 13.68 3.14
CA ASP A 37 9.97 14.01 4.27
C ASP A 37 11.39 14.41 3.80
N LEU A 38 11.80 13.96 2.62
CA LEU A 38 13.14 14.13 2.07
C LEU A 38 13.12 14.22 0.54
N GLU A 39 13.82 15.22 0.00
CA GLU A 39 14.11 15.37 -1.42
C GLU A 39 15.62 15.46 -1.62
N ILE A 40 16.14 14.63 -2.52
CA ILE A 40 17.58 14.50 -2.79
C ILE A 40 17.83 14.76 -4.26
N SER A 41 18.82 15.60 -4.55
CA SER A 41 19.33 15.77 -5.92
C SER A 41 20.44 14.76 -6.16
N LEU A 42 20.16 13.78 -7.03
CA LEU A 42 21.13 12.75 -7.40
C LEU A 42 22.18 13.30 -8.39
N PRO A 43 23.39 12.72 -8.42
CA PRO A 43 24.40 13.07 -9.40
C PRO A 43 23.90 12.80 -10.83
N HIS A 44 24.35 13.62 -11.80
CA HIS A 44 23.89 13.53 -13.19
C HIS A 44 24.22 12.17 -13.82
N GLU A 45 25.29 11.52 -13.36
CA GLU A 45 25.73 10.20 -13.82
C GLU A 45 24.73 9.08 -13.46
N LEU A 46 23.84 9.33 -12.49
CA LEU A 46 22.75 8.44 -12.13
C LEU A 46 21.49 8.86 -12.89
N GLU A 47 21.39 8.39 -14.13
CA GLU A 47 20.35 8.79 -15.09
C GLU A 47 18.98 8.18 -14.75
N GLU A 48 18.94 6.91 -14.33
CA GLU A 48 17.70 6.21 -13.99
C GLU A 48 17.90 5.15 -12.88
N ILE A 49 17.00 5.09 -11.89
CA ILE A 49 16.99 4.05 -10.86
C ILE A 49 16.09 2.89 -11.27
N SER A 50 16.68 1.75 -11.63
CA SER A 50 15.92 0.53 -11.94
C SER A 50 15.69 -0.36 -10.71
N ALA A 51 16.53 -0.23 -9.67
CA ALA A 51 16.36 -0.90 -8.39
C ALA A 51 16.95 -0.09 -7.23
N LEU A 52 16.33 -0.20 -6.06
CA LEU A 52 16.74 0.50 -4.84
C LEU A 52 16.73 -0.45 -3.65
N SER A 53 17.78 -0.42 -2.83
CA SER A 53 17.88 -1.19 -1.59
C SER A 53 18.59 -0.39 -0.49
N LEU A 54 18.38 -0.77 0.76
CA LEU A 54 19.24 -0.32 1.86
C LEU A 54 20.55 -1.12 1.86
N GLY A 55 21.63 -0.45 2.23
CA GLY A 55 22.89 -1.11 2.56
C GLY A 55 22.81 -1.90 3.87
N PRO A 56 23.81 -2.75 4.18
CA PRO A 56 23.79 -3.64 5.34
C PRO A 56 23.62 -2.95 6.69
N ASP A 57 24.07 -1.71 6.81
CA ASP A 57 24.00 -0.89 8.02
C ASP A 57 22.85 0.12 8.02
N SER A 58 22.04 0.15 6.95
CA SER A 58 20.94 1.11 6.74
C SER A 58 21.35 2.58 6.75
N THR A 59 22.65 2.89 6.64
CA THR A 59 23.18 4.26 6.51
C THR A 59 23.33 4.67 5.05
N THR A 60 23.37 3.68 4.15
CA THR A 60 23.54 3.88 2.71
C THR A 60 22.33 3.38 1.92
N LEU A 61 22.09 4.01 0.77
CA LEU A 61 21.19 3.56 -0.28
C LEU A 61 22.01 2.95 -1.41
N LEU A 62 21.59 1.78 -1.88
CA LEU A 62 22.14 1.10 -3.04
C LEU A 62 21.18 1.32 -4.21
N ALA A 63 21.60 2.07 -5.21
CA ALA A 63 20.83 2.34 -6.41
C ALA A 63 21.47 1.66 -7.61
N VAL A 64 20.71 0.83 -8.33
CA VAL A 64 21.13 0.29 -9.63
C VAL A 64 20.79 1.32 -10.69
N ASN A 65 21.81 1.80 -11.39
CA ASN A 65 21.69 2.77 -12.46
C ASN A 65 21.53 2.05 -13.80
N ASP A 66 20.39 2.29 -14.43
CA ASP A 66 20.02 1.75 -15.74
C ASP A 66 20.20 0.21 -15.85
N GLU A 67 20.10 -0.33 -17.06
CA GLU A 67 20.25 -1.75 -17.35
C GLU A 67 21.72 -2.22 -17.44
N ASP A 68 22.67 -1.31 -17.31
CA ASP A 68 24.11 -1.58 -17.32
C ASP A 68 24.61 -2.27 -16.03
N GLY A 69 23.78 -2.27 -14.97
CA GLY A 69 24.10 -2.94 -13.71
C GLY A 69 25.14 -2.23 -12.85
N ILE A 70 25.32 -0.92 -13.05
CA ILE A 70 26.18 -0.08 -12.22
C ILE A 70 25.47 0.18 -10.89
N VAL A 71 26.16 -0.02 -9.77
CA VAL A 71 25.60 0.23 -8.43
C VAL A 71 26.22 1.49 -7.83
N PHE A 72 25.39 2.47 -7.55
CA PHE A 72 25.74 3.65 -6.77
C PHE A 72 25.51 3.38 -5.29
N VAL A 73 26.46 3.82 -4.46
CA VAL A 73 26.35 3.81 -3.00
C VAL A 73 26.17 5.27 -2.57
N LEU A 74 24.98 5.58 -2.10
CA LEU A 74 24.57 6.93 -1.71
C LEU A 74 24.43 7.00 -0.19
N ASP A 75 24.65 8.17 0.40
CA ASP A 75 24.26 8.38 1.79
C ASP A 75 22.74 8.45 1.87
N ARG A 76 22.14 7.81 2.87
CA ARG A 76 20.67 7.73 2.96
C ARG A 76 20.03 9.11 3.21
N GLU A 77 20.71 9.98 3.92
CA GLU A 77 20.15 11.27 4.35
C GLU A 77 20.49 12.38 3.34
N THR A 78 21.61 12.24 2.60
CA THR A 78 22.08 13.31 1.69
C THR A 78 22.07 12.96 0.21
N GLY A 79 21.94 11.68 -0.16
CA GLY A 79 22.17 11.21 -1.52
C GLY A 79 23.62 11.04 -1.86
#